data_AF-A0A061BFX5-F1
#
_entry.id   AF-A0A061BFX5-F1
#
_cell.length_a   1.000
_cell.length_b   1.000
_cell.length_c   1.000
_cell.angle_alpha   90.00
_cell.angle_beta   90.00
_cell.angle_gamma   90.00
#
_symmetry.space_group_name_H-M   'P 1'
#
loop_
_entity.id
_entity.type
_entity.pdbx_description
1 polymer ?
#
loop_
_entity_poly.entity_id
_entity_poly.type
_entity_poly.pdbx_seq_one_letter_code
_entity_poly.pdbx_strand_id
1 'polypeptide(L)'
;MFIAASLAPAAAPTDSLLSTLRAFTRALGTRRSLQAELEQALSSFLTSTPSALSTGSDVLAAPSDSLEADAPSAQPNGAAGRSTCASEALRPPSEEELQEVLRIGFAGLVEIKEEVKVLQAAVERRWERADLARIVRRIEGWESERIRATLERDQLRRLQSLQPELDFDSSIAEKNALRDSLARQIQEEVQEVHAEIAELAAAEEESGGGALANGQ
;
A
#
# COMPACT_ATOMS: atom_id res chain seq x y z
N MET A 1 20.05 -19.24 2.43
CA MET A 1 19.10 -18.74 3.44
C MET A 1 17.90 -18.20 2.70
N PHE A 2 16.76 -18.86 2.81
CA PHE A 2 15.52 -18.45 2.15
C PHE A 2 14.84 -17.40 3.02
N ILE A 3 14.67 -16.18 2.50
CA ILE A 3 13.74 -15.22 3.08
C ILE A 3 12.36 -15.71 2.66
N ALA A 4 11.58 -16.20 3.63
CA ALA A 4 10.19 -16.56 3.42
C ALA A 4 9.43 -15.29 3.05
N ALA A 5 9.10 -15.14 1.77
CA ALA A 5 8.05 -14.23 1.36
C ALA A 5 6.80 -14.63 2.13
N SER A 6 6.33 -13.77 3.01
CA SER A 6 5.02 -13.91 3.63
C SER A 6 4.00 -13.78 2.50
N LEU A 7 3.59 -14.92 1.92
CA LEU A 7 2.42 -14.98 1.07
C LEU A 7 1.26 -14.48 1.93
N ALA A 8 0.68 -13.35 1.52
CA ALA A 8 -0.63 -12.95 2.03
C ALA A 8 -1.59 -14.15 1.87
N PRO A 9 -2.40 -14.47 2.89
CA PRO A 9 -3.30 -15.60 2.80
C PRO A 9 -4.27 -15.38 1.64
N ALA A 10 -4.30 -16.32 0.70
CA ALA A 10 -5.29 -16.39 -0.37
C ALA A 10 -6.68 -16.15 0.24
N ALA A 11 -7.47 -15.27 -0.38
CA ALA A 11 -8.77 -14.85 0.12
C ALA A 11 -9.58 -16.03 0.66
N ALA A 12 -9.71 -16.09 1.99
CA ALA A 12 -10.59 -17.04 2.65
C ALA A 12 -12.02 -16.90 2.08
N PRO A 13 -12.81 -17.99 2.03
CA PRO A 13 -14.21 -17.87 1.65
C PRO A 13 -14.86 -16.79 2.52
N THR A 14 -15.36 -15.73 1.87
CA THR A 14 -15.95 -14.61 2.58
C THR A 14 -17.35 -15.02 3.02
N ASP A 15 -17.58 -15.13 4.34
CA ASP A 15 -18.83 -15.63 4.90
C ASP A 15 -19.94 -14.56 4.94
N SER A 16 -19.58 -13.27 4.92
CA SER A 16 -20.50 -12.13 4.89
C SER A 16 -20.11 -11.06 3.86
N LEU A 17 -21.05 -10.21 3.44
CA LEU A 17 -20.78 -9.06 2.58
C LEU A 17 -19.73 -8.12 3.21
N LEU A 18 -19.85 -7.87 4.52
CA LEU A 18 -18.89 -7.09 5.29
C LEU A 18 -17.47 -7.69 5.18
N SER A 19 -17.34 -9.02 5.31
CA SER A 19 -16.05 -9.70 5.16
C SER A 19 -15.48 -9.57 3.73
N THR A 20 -16.33 -9.59 2.71
CA THR A 20 -15.94 -9.38 1.30
C THR A 20 -15.41 -7.96 1.07
N LEU A 21 -16.11 -6.93 1.56
CA LEU A 21 -15.69 -5.53 1.42
C LEU A 21 -14.40 -5.24 2.20
N ARG A 22 -14.26 -5.79 3.42
CA ARG A 22 -13.00 -5.70 4.19
C ARG A 22 -11.84 -6.40 3.49
N ALA A 23 -12.08 -7.55 2.86
CA ALA A 23 -11.08 -8.21 2.03
C ALA A 23 -10.65 -7.32 0.85
N PHE A 24 -11.60 -6.69 0.17
CA PHE A 24 -11.31 -5.74 -0.91
C PHE A 24 -10.47 -4.55 -0.44
N THR A 25 -10.80 -3.91 0.69
CA THR A 25 -10.00 -2.80 1.23
C THR A 25 -8.59 -3.23 1.63
N ARG A 26 -8.43 -4.47 2.13
CA ARG A 26 -7.10 -5.02 2.43
C ARG A 26 -6.30 -5.25 1.15
N ALA A 27 -6.91 -5.83 0.12
CA ALA A 27 -6.27 -6.03 -1.18
C ALA A 27 -5.80 -4.70 -1.80
N LEU A 28 -6.62 -3.64 -1.70
CA LEU A 28 -6.21 -2.28 -2.10
C LEU A 28 -5.02 -1.76 -1.29
N GLY A 29 -5.02 -1.94 0.03
CA GLY A 29 -3.92 -1.54 0.90
C GLY A 29 -2.61 -2.25 0.53
N THR A 30 -2.65 -3.57 0.38
CA THR A 30 -1.50 -4.38 -0.05
C THR A 30 -0.98 -3.95 -1.41
N ARG A 31 -1.88 -3.71 -2.37
CA ARG A 31 -1.51 -3.21 -3.71
C ARG A 31 -0.76 -1.90 -3.64
N ARG A 32 -1.26 -0.93 -2.85
CA ARG A 32 -0.63 0.39 -2.72
C ARG A 32 0.73 0.31 -2.04
N SER A 33 0.89 -0.54 -1.02
CA SER A 33 2.19 -0.81 -0.41
C SER A 33 3.18 -1.36 -1.43
N LEU A 34 2.76 -2.38 -2.19
CA LEU A 34 3.61 -3.00 -3.21
C LEU A 34 3.98 -2.03 -4.33
N GLN A 35 3.04 -1.19 -4.77
CA GLN A 35 3.33 -0.11 -5.73
C GLN A 35 4.37 0.87 -5.18
N ALA A 36 4.24 1.29 -3.92
CA ALA A 36 5.18 2.22 -3.30
C ALA A 36 6.59 1.61 -3.19
N GLU A 37 6.69 0.32 -2.83
CA GLU A 37 7.96 -0.41 -2.78
C GLU A 37 8.62 -0.49 -4.17
N LEU A 38 7.85 -0.78 -5.22
CA LEU A 38 8.35 -0.83 -6.60
C LEU A 38 8.81 0.55 -7.08
N GLU A 39 8.03 1.60 -6.81
CA GLU A 39 8.40 2.97 -7.16
C GLU A 39 9.65 3.43 -6.41
N GLN A 40 9.78 3.06 -5.13
CA GLN A 40 10.97 3.35 -4.33
C GLN A 40 12.20 2.62 -4.86
N ALA A 41 12.09 1.33 -5.19
CA ALA A 41 13.19 0.55 -5.76
C ALA A 41 13.66 1.14 -7.11
N LEU A 42 12.72 1.50 -7.99
CA LEU A 42 13.01 2.15 -9.27
C LEU A 42 13.66 3.52 -9.09
N SER A 43 13.12 4.36 -8.20
CA SER A 43 13.68 5.67 -7.94
C SER A 43 15.10 5.58 -7.40
N SER A 44 15.33 4.72 -6.40
CA SER A 44 16.64 4.53 -5.77
C SER A 44 17.70 4.06 -6.76
N PHE A 45 17.33 3.18 -7.69
CA PHE A 45 18.19 2.76 -8.79
C PHE A 45 18.51 3.91 -9.75
N LEU A 46 17.49 4.65 -10.21
CA LEU A 46 17.64 5.70 -11.21
C LEU A 46 18.43 6.91 -10.68
N THR A 47 18.29 7.25 -9.39
CA THR A 47 18.94 8.43 -8.80
C THR A 47 20.22 8.08 -8.04
N SER A 48 20.63 6.81 -8.01
CA SER A 48 21.76 6.31 -7.20
C SER A 48 21.70 6.73 -5.73
N THR A 49 20.52 7.09 -5.22
CA THR A 49 20.34 7.60 -3.86
C THR A 49 19.91 6.44 -2.97
N PRO A 50 20.61 6.18 -1.85
CA PRO A 50 20.24 5.09 -0.97
C PRO A 50 18.84 5.34 -0.38
N SER A 51 18.03 4.29 -0.37
CA SER A 51 16.67 4.34 0.16
C SER A 51 16.67 4.28 1.68
N ALA A 52 16.06 5.27 2.33
CA ALA A 52 15.70 5.13 3.73
C ALA A 52 14.54 4.12 3.85
N LEU A 53 14.65 3.16 4.78
CA LEU A 53 13.54 2.31 5.14
C LEU A 53 12.43 3.20 5.70
N SER A 54 11.32 3.34 4.98
CA SER A 54 10.09 3.90 5.55
C SER A 54 9.44 2.80 6.39
N THR A 55 10.07 2.45 7.52
CA THR A 55 9.38 1.71 8.59
C THR A 55 8.22 2.57 9.04
N GLY A 56 7.01 2.17 8.64
CA GLY A 56 5.79 2.77 9.13
C GLY A 56 5.85 2.85 10.65
N SER A 57 5.54 4.03 11.18
CA SER A 57 5.16 4.32 12.57
C SER A 57 5.52 3.21 13.56
N ASP A 58 6.62 3.40 14.28
CA ASP A 58 7.00 2.65 15.47
C ASP A 58 5.83 2.54 16.47
N VAL A 59 5.06 1.45 16.37
CA VAL A 59 3.94 1.11 17.29
C VAL A 59 4.48 0.64 18.66
N LEU A 60 5.80 0.65 18.87
CA LEU A 60 6.45 0.30 20.13
C LEU A 60 7.35 1.41 20.68
N ALA A 61 7.17 2.65 20.23
CA ALA A 61 7.73 3.80 20.93
C ALA A 61 7.09 3.90 22.32
N ALA A 62 7.73 3.26 23.30
CA ALA A 62 7.40 3.37 24.71
C ALA A 62 7.32 4.86 25.09
N PRO A 63 6.34 5.27 25.92
CA PRO A 63 6.27 6.65 26.37
C PRO A 63 7.49 6.90 27.24
N SER A 64 8.46 7.65 26.71
CA SER A 64 9.54 8.21 27.52
C SER A 64 8.97 9.35 28.33
N ASP A 65 8.48 9.00 29.51
CA ASP A 65 8.12 9.92 30.56
C ASP A 65 9.35 10.78 30.88
N SER A 66 9.25 12.07 30.56
CA SER A 66 10.31 13.05 30.71
C SER A 66 9.94 13.97 31.86
N LEU A 67 10.53 13.77 33.04
CA LEU A 67 10.64 14.83 34.05
C LEU A 67 11.98 14.75 34.81
N GLU A 68 12.85 15.68 34.42
CA GLU A 68 13.78 16.53 35.17
C GLU A 68 14.62 15.97 36.35
N ALA A 69 15.95 16.09 36.20
CA ALA A 69 16.80 16.71 37.22
C ALA A 69 18.12 17.21 36.60
N ASP A 70 18.65 18.25 37.23
CA ASP A 70 19.48 19.34 36.73
C ASP A 70 21.01 19.10 36.76
N ALA A 71 21.73 19.92 35.99
CA ALA A 71 23.14 20.35 36.12
C ALA A 71 24.34 19.49 35.57
N PRO A 72 25.46 20.15 35.15
CA PRO A 72 26.36 19.68 34.09
C PRO A 72 27.77 19.26 34.57
N SER A 73 28.43 18.34 33.84
CA SER A 73 29.86 18.40 33.42
C SER A 73 30.44 17.01 33.09
N ALA A 74 31.29 17.00 32.04
CA ALA A 74 32.34 16.04 31.72
C ALA A 74 31.95 14.65 31.14
N GLN A 75 32.17 14.50 29.83
CA GLN A 75 32.48 13.25 29.12
C GLN A 75 33.78 12.58 29.65
N PRO A 76 34.17 11.36 29.21
CA PRO A 76 33.43 10.29 28.50
C PRO A 76 33.72 8.89 29.08
N ASN A 77 32.71 8.01 29.15
CA ASN A 77 32.82 6.56 28.93
C ASN A 77 31.56 5.88 29.44
N GLY A 78 30.73 5.41 28.51
CA GLY A 78 29.52 4.69 28.85
C GLY A 78 28.94 4.12 27.57
N ALA A 79 29.29 2.87 27.30
CA ALA A 79 28.75 2.06 26.23
C ALA A 79 27.23 1.91 26.41
N ALA A 80 26.45 2.87 25.92
CA ALA A 80 25.07 2.63 25.54
C ALA A 80 25.12 2.09 24.11
N GLY A 81 24.99 0.78 23.99
CA GLY A 81 24.85 0.08 22.72
C GLY A 81 23.65 0.62 21.96
N ARG A 82 23.85 1.69 21.20
CA ARG A 82 22.99 2.04 20.08
C ARG A 82 23.16 0.93 19.07
N SER A 83 22.18 0.04 19.03
CA SER A 83 22.00 -0.96 18.00
C SER A 83 22.31 -0.33 16.64
N THR A 84 23.37 -0.78 15.99
CA THR A 84 23.85 -0.31 14.69
C THR A 84 22.94 -0.72 13.53
N CYS A 85 21.83 -1.41 13.80
CA CYS A 85 20.87 -1.83 12.78
C CYS A 85 19.88 -0.74 12.36
N ALA A 86 19.89 0.45 12.97
CA ALA A 86 18.84 1.46 12.76
C ALA A 86 19.16 2.54 11.71
N SER A 87 20.29 2.49 11.00
CA SER A 87 20.64 3.52 10.01
C SER A 87 21.52 3.03 8.86
N GLU A 88 21.44 1.74 8.49
CA GLU A 88 22.04 1.31 7.23
C GLU A 88 21.21 1.84 6.07
N ALA A 89 21.68 2.94 5.48
CA ALA A 89 21.28 3.38 4.16
C ALA A 89 21.53 2.21 3.19
N LEU A 90 20.46 1.52 2.80
CA LEU A 90 20.56 0.41 1.84
C LEU A 90 21.16 0.97 0.56
N ARG A 91 22.25 0.35 0.09
CA ARG A 91 22.82 0.70 -1.21
C ARG A 91 21.72 0.64 -2.27
N PRO A 92 21.80 1.46 -3.33
CA PRO A 92 20.94 1.27 -4.50
C PRO A 92 21.00 -0.20 -4.96
N PRO A 93 19.86 -0.80 -5.34
CA PRO A 93 19.83 -2.18 -5.81
C PRO A 93 20.72 -2.33 -7.04
N SER A 94 21.33 -3.51 -7.21
CA SER A 94 22.02 -3.84 -8.46
C SER A 94 20.98 -4.02 -9.58
N GLU A 95 21.41 -4.04 -10.84
CA GLU A 95 20.48 -4.27 -11.95
C GLU A 95 19.79 -5.64 -11.85
N GLU A 96 20.52 -6.68 -11.45
CA GLU A 96 19.96 -8.03 -11.23
C GLU A 96 18.95 -8.04 -10.07
N GLU A 97 19.26 -7.37 -8.96
CA GLU A 97 18.35 -7.25 -7.81
C GLU A 97 17.09 -6.47 -8.17
N LEU A 98 17.22 -5.38 -8.94
CA LEU A 98 16.09 -4.61 -9.40
C LEU A 98 15.20 -5.44 -10.32
N GLN A 99 15.77 -6.20 -11.27
CA GLN A 99 15.00 -7.07 -12.14
C GLN A 99 14.19 -8.10 -11.35
N GLU A 100 14.78 -8.68 -10.30
CA GLU A 100 14.08 -9.63 -9.43
C GLU A 100 12.99 -8.97 -8.60
N VAL A 101 13.25 -7.80 -8.01
CA VAL A 101 12.23 -7.01 -7.28
C VAL A 101 11.06 -6.66 -8.19
N LEU A 102 11.33 -6.20 -9.41
CA LEU A 102 10.29 -5.91 -10.39
C LEU A 102 9.50 -7.17 -10.76
N ARG A 103 10.18 -8.28 -11.02
CA ARG A 103 9.54 -9.56 -11.36
C ARG A 103 8.58 -10.01 -10.27
N ILE A 104 9.04 -10.00 -9.01
CA ILE A 104 8.23 -10.39 -7.85
C ILE A 104 7.07 -9.41 -7.66
N GLY A 105 7.34 -8.10 -7.70
CA GLY A 105 6.30 -7.10 -7.47
C GLY A 105 5.22 -7.10 -8.54
N PHE A 106 5.57 -7.24 -9.82
CA PHE A 106 4.56 -7.36 -10.88
C PHE A 106 3.75 -8.66 -10.76
N ALA A 107 4.36 -9.78 -10.37
CA ALA A 107 3.63 -11.00 -10.09
C ALA A 107 2.61 -10.79 -8.96
N GLY A 108 3.02 -10.17 -7.85
CA GLY A 108 2.11 -9.82 -6.75
C GLY A 108 0.98 -8.87 -7.17
N LEU A 109 1.26 -7.88 -8.02
CA LEU A 109 0.21 -6.99 -8.55
C LEU A 109 -0.83 -7.76 -9.40
N VAL A 110 -0.40 -8.74 -10.19
CA VAL A 110 -1.30 -9.59 -10.98
C VAL A 110 -2.14 -10.48 -10.06
N GLU A 111 -1.55 -11.08 -9.04
CA GLU A 111 -2.26 -11.90 -8.05
C GLU A 111 -3.36 -11.10 -7.34
N ILE A 112 -3.03 -9.90 -6.85
CA ILE A 112 -4.01 -9.02 -6.19
C ILE A 112 -5.11 -8.60 -7.16
N LYS A 113 -4.80 -8.40 -8.45
CA LYS A 113 -5.81 -8.09 -9.47
C LYS A 113 -6.78 -9.24 -9.68
N GLU A 114 -6.29 -10.48 -9.76
CA GLU A 114 -7.17 -11.65 -9.87
C GLU A 114 -8.01 -11.85 -8.59
N GLU A 115 -7.43 -11.61 -7.41
CA GLU A 115 -8.18 -11.61 -6.14
C GLU A 115 -9.33 -10.58 -6.17
N VAL A 116 -9.06 -9.34 -6.57
CA VAL A 116 -10.10 -8.29 -6.66
C VAL A 116 -11.21 -8.67 -7.64
N LYS A 117 -10.90 -9.34 -8.77
CA LYS A 117 -11.93 -9.85 -9.69
C LYS A 117 -12.84 -10.88 -9.03
N VAL A 118 -12.28 -11.78 -8.23
CA VAL A 118 -13.07 -12.77 -7.48
C VAL A 118 -13.97 -12.08 -6.46
N LEU A 119 -13.45 -11.10 -5.73
CA LEU A 119 -14.22 -10.30 -4.77
C LEU A 119 -15.34 -9.51 -5.47
N GLN A 120 -15.06 -8.87 -6.60
CA GLN A 120 -16.06 -8.17 -7.40
C GLN A 120 -17.19 -9.12 -7.85
N ALA A 121 -16.83 -10.32 -8.34
CA ALA A 121 -17.81 -11.32 -8.74
C ALA A 121 -18.66 -11.82 -7.57
N ALA A 122 -18.08 -11.93 -6.38
CA ALA A 122 -18.82 -12.28 -5.16
C ALA A 122 -19.82 -11.17 -4.78
N VAL A 123 -19.40 -9.90 -4.80
CA VAL A 123 -20.29 -8.75 -4.54
C VAL A 123 -21.46 -8.71 -5.54
N GLU A 124 -21.17 -8.93 -6.82
CA GLU A 124 -22.19 -8.88 -7.88
C GLU A 124 -23.15 -10.07 -7.87
N ARG A 125 -22.65 -11.30 -7.72
CA ARG A 125 -23.44 -12.52 -7.91
C ARG A 125 -23.96 -13.16 -6.64
N ARG A 126 -23.17 -13.14 -5.57
CA ARG A 126 -23.54 -13.80 -4.30
C ARG A 126 -24.33 -12.87 -3.40
N TRP A 127 -23.96 -11.60 -3.38
CA TRP A 127 -24.58 -10.59 -2.53
C TRP A 127 -25.57 -9.69 -3.29
N GLU A 128 -25.66 -9.83 -4.61
CA GLU A 128 -26.58 -9.10 -5.49
C GLU A 128 -26.47 -7.56 -5.39
N ARG A 129 -25.31 -7.06 -4.95
CA ARG A 129 -25.01 -5.63 -4.80
C ARG A 129 -24.31 -5.09 -6.04
N ALA A 130 -25.06 -4.93 -7.12
CA ALA A 130 -24.55 -4.44 -8.40
C ALA A 130 -24.02 -2.99 -8.34
N ASP A 131 -24.54 -2.20 -7.39
CA ASP A 131 -24.05 -0.87 -7.02
C ASP A 131 -22.60 -0.91 -6.52
N LEU A 132 -22.33 -1.73 -5.50
CA LEU A 132 -20.99 -1.89 -4.92
C LEU A 132 -20.02 -2.55 -5.91
N ALA A 133 -20.49 -3.52 -6.70
CA ALA A 133 -19.67 -4.14 -7.74
C ALA A 133 -19.22 -3.13 -8.80
N ARG A 134 -20.04 -2.11 -9.10
CA ARG A 134 -19.69 -1.02 -10.01
C ARG A 134 -18.61 -0.11 -9.43
N ILE A 135 -18.73 0.25 -8.15
CA ILE A 135 -17.71 1.01 -7.41
C ILE A 135 -16.37 0.28 -7.44
N VAL A 136 -16.35 -1.00 -7.04
CA VAL A 136 -15.15 -1.86 -7.07
C VAL A 136 -14.53 -1.91 -8.47
N ARG A 137 -15.35 -2.05 -9.51
CA ARG A 137 -14.89 -2.07 -10.91
C ARG A 137 -14.28 -0.73 -11.35
N ARG A 138 -14.86 0.40 -10.94
CA ARG A 138 -14.32 1.74 -11.22
C ARG A 138 -12.95 1.91 -10.56
N ILE A 139 -12.86 1.59 -9.27
CA ILE A 139 -11.59 1.63 -8.51
C ILE A 139 -10.52 0.79 -9.21
N GLU A 140 -10.83 -0.45 -9.61
CA GLU A 140 -9.88 -1.33 -10.28
C GLU A 140 -9.43 -0.78 -11.65
N GLY A 141 -10.35 -0.15 -12.39
CA GLY A 141 -10.04 0.53 -13.64
C GLY A 141 -9.05 1.67 -13.45
N TRP A 142 -9.31 2.56 -12.49
CA TRP A 142 -8.44 3.69 -12.20
C TRP A 142 -7.10 3.28 -11.58
N GLU A 143 -7.06 2.26 -10.71
CA GLU A 143 -5.79 1.71 -10.20
C GLU A 143 -4.95 1.13 -11.34
N SER A 144 -5.55 0.40 -12.29
CA SER A 144 -4.85 -0.12 -13.47
C SER A 144 -4.31 1.01 -14.36
N GLU A 145 -5.08 2.08 -14.55
CA GLU A 145 -4.65 3.25 -15.32
C GLU A 145 -3.53 4.03 -14.62
N ARG A 146 -3.61 4.16 -13.29
CA ARG A 146 -2.59 4.81 -12.47
C ARG A 146 -1.27 4.06 -12.52
N ILE A 147 -1.28 2.72 -12.45
CA ILE A 147 -0.09 1.88 -12.64
C ILE A 147 0.51 2.13 -14.03
N ARG A 148 -0.30 2.15 -15.08
CA ARG A 148 0.18 2.41 -16.44
C ARG A 148 0.87 3.78 -16.52
N ALA A 149 0.25 4.82 -15.97
CA ALA A 149 0.83 6.15 -15.94
C ALA A 149 2.14 6.21 -15.15
N THR A 150 2.28 5.46 -14.05
CA THR A 150 3.56 5.29 -13.33
C THR A 150 4.63 4.69 -14.25
N LEU A 151 4.32 3.59 -14.95
CA LEU A 151 5.29 2.91 -15.82
C LEU A 151 5.75 3.79 -16.98
N GLU A 152 4.81 4.48 -17.63
CA GLU A 152 5.12 5.40 -18.73
C GLU A 152 5.99 6.58 -18.25
N ARG A 153 5.69 7.15 -17.08
CA ARG A 153 6.54 8.18 -16.45
C ARG A 153 7.96 7.66 -16.21
N ASP A 154 8.11 6.45 -15.69
CA ASP A 154 9.42 5.89 -15.35
C ASP A 154 10.23 5.51 -16.59
N GLN A 155 9.56 5.07 -17.66
CA GLN A 155 10.17 4.91 -18.98
C GLN A 155 10.69 6.25 -19.52
N LEU A 156 9.90 7.32 -19.42
CA LEU A 156 10.31 8.66 -19.85
C LEU A 156 11.52 9.18 -19.05
N ARG A 157 11.53 8.98 -17.72
CA ARG A 157 12.69 9.33 -16.86
C ARG A 157 13.95 8.57 -17.26
N ARG A 158 13.82 7.28 -17.59
CA ARG A 158 14.94 6.47 -18.09
C ARG A 158 15.41 6.92 -19.47
N LEU A 159 14.49 7.28 -20.37
CA LEU A 159 14.85 7.81 -21.68
C LEU A 159 15.57 9.16 -21.55
N GLN A 160 15.14 10.03 -20.64
CA GLN A 160 15.80 11.30 -20.36
C GLN A 160 17.24 11.11 -19.84
N SER A 161 17.50 10.10 -19.01
CA SER A 161 18.85 9.81 -18.55
C SER A 161 19.76 9.22 -19.63
N LEU A 162 19.20 8.49 -20.60
CA LEU A 162 19.92 7.92 -21.74
C LEU A 162 20.10 8.91 -22.90
N GLN A 163 19.17 9.84 -23.07
CA GLN A 163 19.09 10.80 -24.17
C GLN A 163 18.81 12.20 -23.62
N PRO A 164 19.80 12.85 -22.98
CA PRO A 164 19.60 14.15 -22.32
C PRO A 164 19.31 15.30 -23.28
N GLU A 165 19.52 15.09 -24.58
CA GLU A 165 19.20 16.04 -25.65
C GLU A 165 17.69 16.13 -25.93
N LEU A 166 16.92 15.12 -25.54
CA LEU A 166 15.47 15.09 -25.66
C LEU A 166 14.83 15.56 -24.35
N ASP A 167 13.96 16.55 -24.46
CA ASP A 167 13.18 17.05 -23.33
C ASP A 167 11.89 16.23 -23.18
N PHE A 168 11.77 15.55 -22.03
CA PHE A 168 10.59 14.79 -21.64
C PHE A 168 9.86 15.40 -20.43
N ASP A 169 10.27 16.57 -19.95
CA ASP A 169 9.77 17.15 -18.69
C ASP A 169 8.26 17.40 -18.75
N SER A 170 7.76 17.91 -19.88
CA SER A 170 6.33 18.11 -20.12
C SER A 170 5.54 16.80 -20.03
N SER A 171 6.01 15.75 -20.70
CA SER A 171 5.36 14.44 -20.70
C SER A 171 5.41 13.79 -19.32
N ILE A 172 6.51 13.93 -18.59
CA ILE A 172 6.64 13.45 -17.21
C ILE A 172 5.66 14.20 -16.30
N ALA A 173 5.52 15.52 -16.45
CA ALA A 173 4.58 16.34 -15.69
C ALA A 173 3.12 15.94 -15.97
N GLU A 174 2.75 15.70 -17.23
CA GLU A 174 1.43 15.19 -17.60
C GLU A 174 1.12 13.84 -16.94
N LYS A 175 2.07 12.90 -16.93
CA LYS A 175 1.87 11.61 -16.26
C LYS A 175 1.75 11.75 -14.75
N ASN A 176 2.49 12.67 -14.13
CA ASN A 176 2.31 12.96 -12.69
C ASN A 176 0.92 13.54 -12.40
N ALA A 177 0.48 14.53 -13.18
CA ALA A 177 -0.86 15.13 -13.01
C ALA A 177 -1.98 14.09 -13.18
N LEU A 178 -1.84 13.17 -14.14
CA LEU A 178 -2.78 12.06 -14.33
C LEU A 178 -2.80 11.12 -13.11
N ARG A 179 -1.64 10.73 -12.58
CA ARG A 179 -1.53 9.88 -11.38
C ARG A 179 -2.20 10.53 -10.17
N ASP A 180 -2.00 11.83 -9.97
CA ASP A 180 -2.58 12.59 -8.86
C ASP A 180 -4.10 12.77 -9.01
N SER A 181 -4.57 12.96 -10.25
CA SER A 181 -6.01 12.97 -10.55
C SER A 181 -6.67 11.63 -10.25
N LEU A 182 -6.08 10.53 -10.74
CA LEU A 182 -6.59 9.18 -10.50
C LEU A 182 -6.55 8.82 -9.01
N ALA A 183 -5.50 9.20 -8.29
CA ALA A 183 -5.39 8.96 -6.86
C ALA A 183 -6.54 9.63 -6.07
N ARG A 184 -6.93 10.86 -6.45
CA ARG A 184 -8.08 11.56 -5.84
C ARG A 184 -9.40 10.84 -6.14
N GLN A 185 -9.64 10.50 -7.40
CA GLN A 185 -10.86 9.78 -7.82
C GLN A 185 -10.99 8.44 -7.08
N ILE A 186 -9.90 7.66 -7.01
CA ILE A 186 -9.90 6.39 -6.28
C ILE A 186 -10.21 6.62 -4.80
N GLN A 187 -9.65 7.67 -4.18
CA GLN A 187 -9.88 7.96 -2.77
C GLN A 187 -11.35 8.32 -2.48
N GLU A 188 -12.01 9.05 -3.37
CA GLU A 188 -13.44 9.37 -3.27
C GLU A 188 -14.29 8.08 -3.26
N GLU A 189 -14.08 7.16 -4.19
CA GLU A 189 -14.82 5.89 -4.25
C GLU A 189 -14.48 4.96 -3.08
N VAL A 190 -13.23 4.97 -2.61
CA VAL A 190 -12.83 4.19 -1.43
C VAL A 190 -13.54 4.68 -0.17
N GLN A 191 -13.86 5.97 -0.08
CA GLN A 191 -14.69 6.49 1.02
C GLN A 191 -16.11 5.94 0.98
N GLU A 192 -16.71 5.77 -0.21
CA GLU A 192 -18.03 5.13 -0.35
C GLU A 192 -18.01 3.69 0.16
N VAL A 193 -16.96 2.92 -0.18
CA VAL A 193 -16.80 1.55 0.32
C VAL A 193 -16.60 1.53 1.85
N HIS A 194 -15.85 2.48 2.40
CA HIS A 194 -15.66 2.58 3.85
C HIS A 194 -16.94 2.96 4.60
N ALA A 195 -17.77 3.83 4.02
CA ALA A 195 -19.08 4.17 4.58
C ALA A 195 -19.98 2.94 4.65
N GLU A 196 -20.08 2.17 3.55
CA GLU A 196 -20.84 0.92 3.53
C GLU A 196 -20.32 -0.11 4.55
N ILE A 197 -19.00 -0.23 4.71
CA ILE A 197 -18.40 -1.10 5.75
C ILE A 197 -18.83 -0.66 7.16
N ALA A 198 -18.89 0.64 7.42
CA ALA A 198 -19.29 1.16 8.73
C ALA A 198 -20.78 0.90 9.00
N GLU A 199 -21.64 1.11 8.01
CA GLU A 199 -23.08 0.84 8.12
C GLU A 199 -23.36 -0.64 8.35
N LEU A 200 -22.72 -1.53 7.58
CA LEU A 200 -22.86 -2.98 7.75
C LEU A 200 -22.33 -3.47 9.10
N ALA A 201 -21.22 -2.88 9.59
CA ALA A 201 -20.67 -3.23 10.90
C ALA A 201 -21.63 -2.82 12.04
N ALA A 202 -22.21 -1.62 11.98
CA ALA A 202 -23.19 -1.17 12.97
C ALA A 202 -24.45 -2.05 12.97
N ALA A 203 -24.94 -2.43 11.80
CA ALA A 203 -26.12 -3.30 11.68
C ALA A 203 -25.90 -4.72 12.23
N GLU A 204 -24.69 -5.29 12.08
CA GLU A 204 -24.33 -6.58 12.66
C GLU A 204 -24.26 -6.52 14.20
N GLU A 205 -23.79 -5.41 14.79
CA GLU A 205 -23.76 -5.19 16.24
C GLU A 205 -25.16 -5.07 16.86
N GLU A 206 -26.07 -4.34 16.21
CA GLU A 206 -27.47 -4.20 16.66
C GLU A 206 -28.24 -5.53 16.59
N SER A 207 -28.00 -6.34 15.57
CA SER A 207 -28.63 -7.66 15.41
C SER A 207 -28.12 -8.70 16.42
N GLY A 208 -26.87 -8.57 16.89
CA GLY A 208 -26.29 -9.43 17.93
C GLY A 208 -26.72 -9.06 19.36
N GLY A 209 -27.05 -7.79 19.61
CA GLY A 209 -27.44 -7.29 20.94
C GLY A 209 -28.90 -7.52 21.35
N GLY A 210 -29.80 -7.78 20.40
CA GLY A 210 -31.24 -7.92 20.66
C GLY A 210 -31.70 -9.26 21.25
N ALA A 211 -30.85 -10.30 21.25
CA ALA A 211 -31.24 -11.66 21.64
C ALA A 211 -31.26 -11.92 23.16
N LEU A 212 -30.83 -10.96 24.01
CA LEU A 212 -30.74 -11.15 25.47
C LEU A 212 -31.79 -10.38 26.28
N ALA A 213 -32.75 -9.69 25.65
CA ALA A 213 -33.69 -8.81 26.36
C ALA A 213 -35.11 -9.36 26.57
N ASN A 214 -35.47 -10.53 26.03
CA ASN A 214 -36.82 -11.12 26.18
C ASN A 214 -36.81 -12.43 26.98
N GLY A 215 -36.39 -12.34 28.24
CA GLY A 215 -36.36 -13.47 29.16
C GLY A 215 -36.55 -13.05 30.61
N GLN A 216 -37.62 -12.33 30.92
CA GLN A 216 -38.22 -12.25 32.26
C GLN A 216 -39.73 -12.22 32.17
#